data_AF-A0A1Y0BKM9-F1
#
_entry.id   AF-A0A1Y0BKM9-F1
#
_cell.length_a   1.000
_cell.length_b   1.000
_cell.length_c   1.000
_cell.angle_alpha   90.00
_cell.angle_beta   90.00
_cell.angle_gamma   90.00
#
_symmetry.space_group_name_H-M   'P 1'
#
loop_
_entity.id
_entity.type
_entity.pdbx_description
1 polymer ?
#
loop_
_entity_poly.entity_id
_entity_poly.type
_entity_poly.pdbx_seq_one_letter_code
_entity_poly.pdbx_strand_id
1 'polypeptide(L)'
;MFLLFFFLGYIALRGSIEDRDRADRSSAVLAIVGVVNVPIVHFSVDWWNSLHQAPTLMRADGPRMPMSMAWPLLVMLGAYTFYFVGIMLMRARAEVLRRERPGAWLREELGTPKAAQ
;
A
#
# COMPACT_ATOMS: atom_id res chain seq x y z
N MET A 1 -2.64 -15.87 -5.51
CA MET A 1 -4.10 -15.83 -5.30
C MET A 1 -4.50 -15.23 -3.95
N PHE A 2 -3.93 -15.67 -2.82
CA PHE A 2 -4.28 -15.10 -1.49
C PHE A 2 -4.10 -13.59 -1.36
N LEU A 3 -2.99 -13.02 -1.85
CA LEU A 3 -2.78 -11.57 -1.87
C LEU A 3 -3.83 -10.82 -2.70
N LEU A 4 -4.31 -11.41 -3.81
CA LEU A 4 -5.34 -10.80 -4.65
C LEU A 4 -6.67 -10.70 -3.90
N PHE A 5 -7.12 -11.80 -3.28
CA PHE A 5 -8.36 -11.80 -2.49
C PHE A 5 -8.25 -10.89 -1.28
N PHE A 6 -7.09 -10.84 -0.63
CA PHE A 6 -6.84 -9.91 0.46
C PHE A 6 -6.97 -8.45 0.00
N PHE A 7 -6.38 -8.11 -1.16
CA PHE A 7 -6.46 -6.76 -1.73
C PHE A 7 -7.88 -6.37 -2.14
N LEU A 8 -8.61 -7.27 -2.80
CA LEU A 8 -10.02 -7.06 -3.13
C LEU A 8 -10.88 -6.92 -1.88
N GLY A 9 -10.64 -7.75 -0.86
CA GLY A 9 -11.29 -7.65 0.44
C GLY A 9 -11.03 -6.30 1.12
N TYR A 10 -9.81 -5.77 1.04
CA TYR A 10 -9.48 -4.44 1.55
C TYR A 10 -10.26 -3.33 0.84
N ILE A 11 -10.30 -3.34 -0.50
CA ILE A 11 -11.04 -2.34 -1.28
C ILE A 11 -12.54 -2.44 -0.98
N ALA A 12 -13.08 -3.65 -0.99
CA ALA A 12 -14.50 -3.90 -0.74
C ALA A 12 -14.92 -3.45 0.67
N LEU A 13 -14.12 -3.77 1.70
CA LEU A 13 -14.37 -3.36 3.08
C LEU A 13 -14.34 -1.83 3.24
N ARG A 14 -13.36 -1.17 2.61
CA ARG A 14 -13.26 0.29 2.68
C ARG A 14 -14.42 0.97 1.93
N GLY A 15 -14.87 0.38 0.82
CA GLY A 15 -15.95 0.91 0.00
C GLY A 15 -17.37 0.61 0.52
N SER A 16 -17.54 -0.36 1.42
CA SER A 16 -18.85 -0.74 1.96
C SER A 16 -19.29 0.08 3.18
N ILE A 17 -18.40 0.90 3.74
CA ILE A 17 -18.65 1.71 4.93
C ILE A 17 -18.76 3.18 4.53
N GLU A 18 -19.94 3.77 4.72
CA GLU A 18 -20.23 5.19 4.39
C GLU A 18 -19.50 6.16 5.32
N ASP A 19 -19.48 5.84 6.63
CA ASP A 19 -18.76 6.63 7.64
C ASP A 19 -17.25 6.50 7.43
N ARG A 20 -16.63 7.60 7.02
CA ARG A 20 -15.22 7.61 6.63
C ARG A 20 -14.27 7.24 7.77
N ASP A 21 -14.56 7.65 9.02
CA ASP A 21 -13.69 7.37 10.15
C ASP A 21 -13.83 5.93 10.64
N ARG A 22 -15.03 5.33 10.49
CA ARG A 22 -15.23 3.90 10.70
C ARG A 22 -14.60 3.07 9.58
N ALA A 23 -14.70 3.52 8.33
CA ALA A 23 -14.08 2.86 7.18
C ALA A 23 -12.56 2.81 7.36
N ASP A 24 -11.93 3.94 7.68
CA ASP A 24 -10.49 4.03 7.88
C ASP A 24 -10.01 3.13 9.04
N ARG A 25 -10.72 3.10 10.18
CA ARG A 25 -10.37 2.22 11.31
C ARG A 25 -10.47 0.75 10.96
N SER A 26 -11.58 0.33 10.34
CA SER A 26 -11.80 -1.06 9.96
C SER A 26 -10.78 -1.54 8.91
N SER A 27 -10.53 -0.69 7.91
CA SER A 27 -9.51 -0.95 6.89
C SER A 27 -8.09 -0.97 7.46
N ALA A 28 -7.77 -0.15 8.47
CA ALA A 28 -6.46 -0.17 9.14
C ALA A 28 -6.22 -1.49 9.87
N VAL A 29 -7.22 -2.00 10.61
CA VAL A 29 -7.13 -3.32 11.26
C VAL A 29 -6.87 -4.41 10.23
N LEU A 30 -7.62 -4.42 9.13
CA LEU A 30 -7.41 -5.38 8.06
C LEU A 30 -6.01 -5.24 7.48
N ALA A 31 -5.53 -4.03 7.19
CA ALA A 31 -4.18 -3.81 6.66
C ALA A 31 -3.08 -4.38 7.58
N ILE A 32 -3.21 -4.22 8.91
CA ILE A 32 -2.28 -4.81 9.89
C ILE A 32 -2.27 -6.34 9.78
N VAL A 33 -3.44 -6.97 9.67
CA VAL A 33 -3.54 -8.43 9.43
C VAL A 33 -2.84 -8.81 8.12
N GLY A 34 -2.96 -7.97 7.09
CA GLY A 34 -2.25 -8.13 5.82
C GLY A 34 -0.73 -8.11 5.94
N VAL A 35 -0.18 -7.30 6.86
CA VAL A 35 1.27 -7.30 7.13
C VAL A 35 1.72 -8.63 7.70
N VAL A 36 0.93 -9.24 8.59
CA VAL A 36 1.21 -10.57 9.15
C VAL A 36 1.16 -11.66 8.07
N ASN A 37 0.38 -11.46 7.01
CA ASN A 37 0.35 -12.39 5.88
C ASN A 37 1.68 -12.42 5.08
N VAL A 38 2.48 -11.36 5.10
CA VAL A 38 3.77 -11.30 4.40
C VAL A 38 4.76 -12.37 4.88
N PRO A 39 5.11 -12.48 6.18
CA PRO A 39 5.99 -13.54 6.66
C PRO A 39 5.37 -14.93 6.48
N ILE A 40 4.05 -15.08 6.63
CA ILE A 40 3.37 -16.36 6.42
C ILE A 40 3.59 -16.85 4.99
N VAL A 41 3.37 -15.99 3.99
CA VAL A 41 3.59 -16.34 2.58
C VAL A 41 5.07 -16.55 2.28
N HIS A 42 5.95 -15.73 2.84
CA HIS A 42 7.40 -15.88 2.66
C HIS A 42 7.91 -17.22 3.16
N PHE A 43 7.57 -17.62 4.38
CA PHE A 43 8.01 -18.90 4.94
C PHE A 43 7.16 -20.09 4.48
N SER A 44 5.98 -19.85 3.88
CA SER A 44 5.15 -20.94 3.33
C SER A 44 5.85 -21.78 2.28
N VAL A 45 6.77 -21.19 1.49
CA VAL A 45 7.58 -21.92 0.50
C VAL A 45 8.67 -22.77 1.14
N ASP A 46 9.20 -22.38 2.29
CA ASP A 46 10.17 -23.19 3.03
C ASP A 46 9.47 -24.36 3.74
N TRP A 47 8.24 -24.15 4.22
CA TRP A 47 7.46 -25.17 4.93
C TRP A 47 6.78 -26.20 4.00
N TRP A 48 6.39 -25.80 2.79
CA TRP A 48 5.59 -26.63 1.89
C TRP A 48 6.22 -26.74 0.48
N ASN A 49 7.09 -27.75 0.30
CA ASN A 49 7.75 -28.17 -0.94
C ASN A 49 8.75 -27.19 -1.61
N SER A 50 10.02 -27.60 -1.62
CA SER A 50 11.23 -26.86 -2.02
C SER A 50 11.56 -26.87 -3.52
N LEU A 51 10.59 -27.10 -4.42
CA LEU A 51 10.85 -27.03 -5.87
C LEU A 51 11.03 -25.57 -6.35
N HIS A 52 10.75 -24.60 -5.49
CA HIS A 52 10.97 -23.19 -5.78
C HIS A 52 12.46 -22.82 -5.68
N GLN A 53 12.91 -21.99 -6.60
CA GLN A 53 14.31 -21.64 -6.72
C GLN A 53 14.79 -20.91 -5.45
N ALA A 54 15.89 -21.38 -4.87
CA ALA A 54 16.43 -20.79 -3.64
C ALA A 54 16.89 -19.33 -3.86
N PRO A 55 16.85 -18.46 -2.83
CA PRO A 55 17.08 -17.02 -2.98
C PRO A 55 18.49 -16.68 -3.49
N THR A 56 18.60 -15.87 -4.56
CA THR A 56 19.91 -15.58 -5.20
C THR A 56 20.66 -14.40 -4.58
N LEU A 57 19.94 -13.49 -3.89
CA LEU A 57 20.49 -12.23 -3.38
C LEU A 57 20.82 -12.24 -1.88
N MET A 58 19.89 -12.68 -1.04
CA MET A 58 20.07 -12.73 0.41
C MET A 58 20.37 -14.16 0.85
N ARG A 59 21.67 -14.48 0.93
CA ARG A 59 22.19 -15.75 1.47
C ARG A 59 23.33 -15.46 2.43
N ALA A 60 23.54 -16.35 3.39
CA ALA A 60 24.64 -16.28 4.36
C ALA A 60 26.03 -16.27 3.68
N ASP A 61 26.16 -16.97 2.55
CA ASP A 61 27.44 -17.14 1.83
C ASP A 61 27.68 -16.06 0.74
N GLY A 62 26.82 -15.04 0.67
CA GLY A 62 26.90 -13.94 -0.30
C GLY A 62 26.08 -14.15 -1.59
N PRO A 63 25.91 -13.09 -2.43
CA PRO A 63 25.10 -13.15 -3.64
C PRO A 63 25.76 -14.02 -4.72
N ARG A 64 25.01 -14.96 -5.30
CA ARG A 64 25.46 -15.73 -6.49
C ARG A 64 25.23 -15.00 -7.82
N MET A 65 24.65 -13.80 -7.76
CA MET A 65 24.30 -13.02 -8.94
C MET A 65 25.51 -12.20 -9.45
N PRO A 66 25.86 -12.29 -10.75
CA PRO A 66 26.90 -11.44 -11.33
C PRO A 66 26.57 -9.95 -11.16
N MET A 67 27.58 -9.10 -10.95
CA MET A 67 27.34 -7.67 -10.74
C MET A 67 26.70 -6.96 -11.95
N SER A 68 26.87 -7.50 -13.16
CA SER A 68 26.18 -7.03 -14.36
C SER A 68 24.65 -7.14 -14.27
N MET A 69 24.12 -8.03 -13.42
CA MET A 69 22.69 -8.17 -13.17
C MET A 69 22.25 -7.53 -11.85
N ALA A 70 23.10 -7.62 -10.82
CA ALA A 70 22.79 -7.06 -9.50
C ALA A 70 22.73 -5.53 -9.52
N TRP A 71 23.58 -4.85 -10.31
CA TRP A 71 23.57 -3.39 -10.38
C TRP A 71 22.26 -2.83 -10.96
N PRO A 72 21.77 -3.27 -12.14
CA PRO A 72 20.45 -2.87 -12.63
C PRO A 72 19.32 -3.14 -11.63
N LEU A 73 19.35 -4.30 -10.95
CA LEU A 73 18.36 -4.66 -9.94
C LEU A 73 18.33 -3.65 -8.79
N LEU A 74 19.48 -3.31 -8.22
CA LEU A 74 19.58 -2.37 -7.10
C LEU A 74 19.19 -0.94 -7.50
N VAL A 75 19.58 -0.51 -8.70
CA VAL A 75 19.19 0.80 -9.24
C VAL A 75 17.67 0.87 -9.43
N MET A 76 17.06 -0.15 -10.03
CA MET A 76 15.60 -0.20 -10.20
C MET A 76 14.85 -0.35 -8.89
N LEU A 77 15.38 -1.13 -7.93
CA LEU A 77 14.82 -1.24 -6.59
C LEU A 77 14.79 0.13 -5.92
N GLY A 78 15.93 0.84 -5.89
CA GLY A 78 16.00 2.19 -5.34
C GLY A 78 15.05 3.16 -6.04
N ALA A 79 15.09 3.22 -7.37
CA ALA A 79 14.25 4.11 -8.16
C ALA A 79 12.76 3.87 -7.90
N TYR A 80 12.32 2.61 -7.90
CA TYR A 80 10.93 2.26 -7.63
C TYR A 80 10.53 2.56 -6.18
N THR A 81 11.41 2.31 -5.20
CA THR A 81 11.14 2.66 -3.79
C THR A 81 10.98 4.16 -3.62
N PHE A 82 11.89 4.98 -4.17
CA PHE A 82 11.77 6.45 -4.11
C PHE A 82 10.52 6.95 -4.83
N TYR A 83 10.20 6.39 -5.99
CA TYR A 83 8.98 6.71 -6.72
C TYR A 83 7.72 6.37 -5.88
N PHE A 84 7.67 5.16 -5.32
CA PHE A 84 6.57 4.72 -4.47
C PHE A 84 6.39 5.63 -3.25
N VAL A 85 7.46 5.92 -2.52
CA VAL A 85 7.42 6.83 -1.35
C VAL A 85 6.99 8.24 -1.77
N GLY A 86 7.50 8.75 -2.89
CA GLY A 86 7.10 10.05 -3.43
C GLY A 86 5.59 10.13 -3.70
N ILE A 87 5.04 9.14 -4.40
CA ILE A 87 3.58 9.05 -4.66
C ILE A 87 2.80 8.87 -3.36
N MET A 88 3.27 8.05 -2.43
CA MET A 88 2.64 7.83 -1.13
C MET A 88 2.52 9.15 -0.34
N LEU A 89 3.61 9.93 -0.28
CA LEU A 89 3.64 11.23 0.40
C LEU A 89 2.74 12.26 -0.29
N MET A 90 2.73 12.31 -1.63
CA MET A 90 1.82 13.17 -2.38
C MET A 90 0.35 12.84 -2.09
N ARG A 91 0.01 11.55 -2.04
CA ARG A 91 -1.34 11.10 -1.69
C ARG A 91 -1.70 11.40 -0.23
N ALA A 92 -0.78 11.19 0.71
CA ALA A 92 -0.98 11.54 2.11
C ALA A 92 -1.23 13.05 2.28
N ARG A 93 -0.44 13.89 1.59
CA ARG A 93 -0.64 15.34 1.58
C ARG A 93 -2.00 15.73 1.01
N ALA A 94 -2.39 15.15 -0.12
CA ALA A 94 -3.71 15.38 -0.71
C ALA A 94 -4.84 14.94 0.24
N GLU A 95 -4.65 13.83 0.95
CA GLU A 95 -5.59 13.34 1.95
C GLU A 95 -5.74 14.33 3.11
N VAL A 96 -4.65 14.77 3.70
CA VAL A 96 -4.64 15.78 4.78
C VAL A 96 -5.34 17.06 4.33
N LEU A 97 -5.03 17.58 3.14
CA LEU A 97 -5.70 18.78 2.61
C LEU A 97 -7.22 18.59 2.38
N ARG A 98 -7.65 17.38 1.98
CA ARG A 98 -9.09 17.08 1.87
C ARG A 98 -9.77 17.00 3.24
N ARG A 99 -9.04 16.57 4.28
CA ARG A 99 -9.54 16.50 5.67
C ARG A 99 -9.60 17.88 6.32
N GLU A 100 -8.57 18.69 6.13
CA GLU A 100 -8.40 20.00 6.74
C GLU A 100 -9.07 21.14 5.98
N ARG A 101 -9.64 20.87 4.79
CA ARG A 101 -10.28 21.90 3.96
C ARG A 101 -11.31 22.67 4.80
N PRO A 102 -11.08 23.97 5.11
CA PRO A 102 -11.96 24.76 5.99
C PRO A 102 -13.35 25.06 5.42
N GLY A 103 -13.72 24.45 4.30
CA GLY A 103 -14.77 24.92 3.42
C GLY A 103 -16.02 24.07 3.37
N ALA A 104 -16.15 22.97 4.11
CA ALA A 104 -17.41 22.21 4.09
C ALA A 104 -18.50 22.99 4.85
N TRP A 105 -18.25 23.28 6.13
CA TRP A 105 -19.14 24.08 6.98
C TRP A 105 -19.13 25.57 6.60
N LEU A 106 -17.98 26.14 6.20
CA LEU A 106 -17.90 27.56 5.83
C LEU A 106 -18.65 27.88 4.52
N ARG A 107 -18.81 26.92 3.60
CA ARG A 107 -19.67 27.12 2.41
C ARG A 107 -21.15 27.01 2.73
N GLU A 108 -21.50 26.27 3.78
CA GLU A 108 -22.86 26.15 4.30
C GLU A 108 -23.25 27.41 5.10
N GLU A 109 -22.33 27.95 5.91
CA GLU A 109 -22.50 29.23 6.61
C GLU A 109 -22.46 30.46 5.69
N LEU A 110 -21.60 30.47 4.66
CA LEU A 110 -21.52 31.60 3.73
C LEU A 110 -22.69 31.67 2.74
N GLY A 111 -23.60 30.69 2.75
CA GLY A 111 -24.87 30.74 2.02
C GLY A 111 -24.74 31.13 0.55
N THR A 112 -23.63 30.79 -0.12
CA THR A 112 -23.41 31.20 -1.51
C THR A 112 -24.49 30.54 -2.37
N PRO A 113 -25.41 31.33 -2.96
CA PRO A 113 -26.51 30.77 -3.72
C PRO A 113 -25.93 30.00 -4.90
N LYS A 114 -26.52 28.82 -5.17
CA LYS A 114 -26.31 28.05 -6.38
C LYS A 114 -26.45 29.03 -7.55
N ALA A 115 -25.35 29.35 -8.24
CA ALA A 115 -25.41 30.20 -9.42
C ALA A 115 -26.38 29.54 -10.38
N ALA A 116 -27.53 30.17 -10.56
CA ALA A 116 -28.59 29.69 -11.44
C ALA A 116 -28.08 29.72 -12.88
N GLN A 117 -28.04 28.54 -13.49
CA GLN A 117 -28.35 28.29 -14.89
C GLN A 117 -28.59 26.81 -15.09
#